data_AF-A0A842RM46-F1
#
_entry.id   AF-A0A842RM46-F1
#
_cell.length_a   1.000
_cell.length_b   1.000
_cell.length_c   1.000
_cell.angle_alpha   90.00
_cell.angle_beta   90.00
_cell.angle_gamma   90.00
#
_symmetry.space_group_name_H-M   'P 1'
#
loop_
_entity.id
_entity.type
_entity.pdbx_description
1 polymer ?
#
loop_
_entity_poly.entity_id
_entity_poly.type
_entity_poly.pdbx_seq_one_letter_code
_entity_poly.pdbx_strand_id
1 'polypeptide(L)'
;MFQIDLALDLARFILVYVVYGIYAFSYIFLAYKILKRNFSRLNFLLAGFYISGALGVIINFIYVFIYHQLIVIILYSLTFYFLCLSLFFLLMFIIVLKKSEKFISKGIQIIMFILFSIGVMSLFFLTEGVVINESTGWKPVWSLSFTIGSLILCNITAIIPTIYYSLKIYRQFSDPNLKRKWKYFLIGLLGYLFLYYGNTINLYLAVPMIRNIWGYLSMLSLPFLLSIYYGVGRSF
;
A
#
# COMPACT_ATOMS: atom_id res chain seq x y z
N MET A 1 17.86 -17.13 -31.50
CA MET A 1 16.53 -17.63 -31.89
C MET A 1 15.52 -16.88 -31.03
N PHE A 2 14.97 -15.79 -31.56
CA PHE A 2 14.01 -14.92 -30.88
C PHE A 2 12.65 -15.63 -30.80
N GLN A 3 12.55 -16.63 -29.92
CA GLN A 3 11.28 -16.89 -29.25
C GLN A 3 11.26 -15.99 -28.02
N ILE A 4 11.04 -14.69 -28.29
CA ILE A 4 10.35 -13.88 -27.29
C ILE A 4 9.01 -14.59 -27.20
N ASP A 5 8.79 -15.30 -26.09
CA ASP A 5 7.48 -15.77 -25.71
C ASP A 5 6.54 -14.57 -25.82
N LEU A 6 5.81 -14.53 -26.94
CA LEU A 6 4.70 -13.63 -27.22
C LEU A 6 3.54 -13.89 -26.23
N ALA A 7 3.78 -14.64 -25.17
CA ALA A 7 3.03 -14.64 -23.94
C ALA A 7 3.39 -13.40 -23.09
N LEU A 8 3.09 -12.22 -23.64
CA LEU A 8 2.14 -11.40 -22.90
C LEU A 8 0.84 -12.21 -22.87
N ASP A 9 0.80 -13.22 -22.00
CA ASP A 9 -0.36 -14.05 -21.81
C ASP A 9 -1.52 -13.09 -21.59
N LEU A 10 -2.60 -13.25 -22.35
CA LEU A 10 -3.78 -12.40 -22.26
C LEU A 10 -4.20 -12.21 -20.79
N ALA A 11 -3.98 -13.23 -19.95
CA ALA A 11 -4.12 -13.17 -18.50
C ALA A 11 -3.24 -12.08 -17.82
N ARG A 12 -1.94 -12.00 -18.16
CA ARG A 12 -1.03 -10.95 -17.65
C ARG A 12 -1.45 -9.57 -18.13
N PHE A 13 -1.89 -9.45 -19.39
CA PHE A 13 -2.40 -8.18 -19.91
C PHE A 13 -3.67 -7.75 -19.16
N ILE A 14 -4.68 -8.62 -19.02
CA ILE A 14 -5.91 -8.32 -18.31
C ILE A 14 -5.63 -7.98 -16.84
N LEU A 15 -4.83 -8.78 -16.15
CA LEU A 15 -4.53 -8.57 -14.74
C LEU A 15 -3.77 -7.27 -14.50
N VAL A 16 -2.81 -6.92 -15.35
CA VAL A 16 -2.04 -5.68 -15.15
C VAL A 16 -2.84 -4.47 -15.63
N TYR A 17 -3.38 -4.49 -16.84
CA TYR A 17 -3.99 -3.29 -17.40
C TYR A 17 -5.40 -3.03 -16.89
N VAL A 18 -6.24 -4.06 -16.86
CA VAL A 18 -7.64 -3.89 -16.46
C VAL A 18 -7.72 -3.79 -14.95
N VAL A 19 -7.14 -4.75 -14.23
CA VAL A 19 -7.28 -4.79 -12.76
C VAL A 19 -6.47 -3.68 -12.10
N TYR A 20 -5.16 -3.51 -12.42
CA TYR A 20 -4.40 -2.43 -11.80
C TYR A 20 -4.78 -1.06 -12.34
N GLY A 21 -5.26 -0.95 -13.59
CA GLY A 21 -5.86 0.27 -14.10
C GLY A 21 -7.10 0.69 -13.30
N ILE A 22 -8.01 -0.25 -13.01
CA ILE A 22 -9.17 -0.02 -12.14
C ILE A 22 -8.71 0.41 -10.74
N TYR A 23 -7.64 -0.17 -10.20
CA TYR A 23 -7.10 0.24 -8.90
C TYR A 23 -6.56 1.66 -8.91
N ALA A 24 -5.66 1.98 -9.85
CA ALA A 24 -5.10 3.31 -9.98
C ALA A 24 -6.20 4.36 -10.13
N PHE A 25 -7.18 4.09 -11.00
CA PHE A 25 -8.36 4.95 -11.16
C PHE A 25 -9.15 5.09 -9.86
N SER A 26 -9.44 3.98 -9.16
CA SER A 26 -10.19 3.99 -7.91
C SER A 26 -9.47 4.78 -6.82
N TYR A 27 -8.15 4.60 -6.68
CA TYR A 27 -7.34 5.37 -5.75
C TYR A 27 -7.42 6.87 -6.04
N ILE A 28 -7.19 7.28 -7.29
CA ILE A 28 -7.25 8.70 -7.70
C ILE A 28 -8.65 9.27 -7.51
N PHE A 29 -9.68 8.54 -7.91
CA PHE A 29 -11.07 8.97 -7.80
C PHE A 29 -11.47 9.19 -6.34
N LEU A 30 -11.10 8.28 -5.44
CA LEU A 30 -11.38 8.42 -4.01
C LEU A 30 -10.57 9.57 -3.39
N ALA A 31 -9.29 9.74 -3.75
CA ALA A 31 -8.49 10.89 -3.33
C ALA A 31 -9.15 12.22 -3.75
N TYR A 32 -9.58 12.33 -5.00
CA TYR A 32 -10.30 13.49 -5.52
C TYR A 32 -11.58 13.77 -4.72
N LYS A 33 -12.41 12.74 -4.46
CA LYS A 33 -13.64 12.91 -3.67
C LYS A 33 -13.38 13.39 -2.24
N ILE A 34 -12.29 12.93 -1.61
CA ILE A 34 -11.90 13.37 -0.27
C ILE A 34 -11.49 14.85 -0.29
N LEU A 35 -10.62 15.23 -1.23
CA LEU A 35 -10.11 16.60 -1.33
C LEU A 35 -11.19 17.60 -1.76
N LYS A 36 -12.12 17.20 -2.63
CA LYS A 36 -13.24 18.06 -3.07
C LYS A 36 -14.17 18.46 -1.92
N ARG A 37 -14.23 17.67 -0.84
CA ARG A 37 -15.18 17.89 0.25
C ARG A 37 -14.79 19.06 1.14
N ASN A 38 -13.58 19.03 1.65
CA ASN A 38 -12.97 20.14 2.39
C ASN A 38 -11.44 19.94 2.46
N PHE A 39 -10.72 21.04 2.66
CA PHE A 39 -9.26 21.06 2.81
C PHE A 39 -8.82 20.91 4.27
N SER A 40 -9.50 20.05 5.04
CA SER A 40 -9.05 19.71 6.40
C SER A 40 -7.80 18.85 6.35
N ARG A 41 -6.97 18.95 7.39
CA ARG A 41 -5.75 18.14 7.54
C ARG A 41 -6.04 16.64 7.50
N LEU A 42 -7.14 16.21 8.12
CA LEU A 42 -7.58 14.81 8.09
C LEU A 42 -7.86 14.35 6.66
N ASN A 43 -8.51 15.18 5.84
CA ASN A 43 -8.77 14.86 4.45
C ASN A 43 -7.49 14.82 3.62
N PHE A 44 -6.52 15.71 3.87
CA PHE A 44 -5.21 15.62 3.23
C PHE A 44 -4.46 14.34 3.58
N LEU A 45 -4.47 13.91 4.84
CA LEU A 45 -3.79 12.67 5.26
C LEU A 45 -4.48 11.44 4.66
N LEU A 46 -5.81 11.41 4.69
CA LEU A 46 -6.57 10.31 4.09
C LEU A 46 -6.39 10.29 2.57
N ALA A 47 -6.44 11.44 1.90
CA ALA A 47 -6.14 11.54 0.47
C ALA A 47 -4.69 11.13 0.17
N GLY A 48 -3.73 11.46 1.03
CA GLY A 48 -2.34 11.03 0.93
C GLY A 48 -2.20 9.51 0.88
N PHE A 49 -2.95 8.77 1.72
CA PHE A 49 -3.04 7.31 1.64
C PHE A 49 -3.46 6.85 0.23
N TYR A 50 -4.51 7.47 -0.33
CA TYR A 50 -4.98 7.11 -1.67
C TYR A 50 -4.02 7.52 -2.79
N ILE A 51 -3.43 8.71 -2.72
CA ILE A 51 -2.50 9.24 -3.73
C ILE A 51 -1.22 8.40 -3.75
N SER A 52 -0.63 8.11 -2.59
CA SER A 52 0.55 7.24 -2.53
C SER A 52 0.23 5.83 -3.03
N GLY A 53 -0.93 5.29 -2.69
CA GLY A 53 -1.42 4.02 -3.26
C GLY A 53 -1.51 4.06 -4.79
N ALA A 54 -2.12 5.11 -5.36
CA ALA A 54 -2.20 5.31 -6.81
C ALA A 54 -0.82 5.36 -7.46
N LEU A 55 0.10 6.16 -6.92
CA LEU A 55 1.45 6.29 -7.46
C LEU A 55 2.19 4.95 -7.47
N GLY A 56 2.10 4.17 -6.39
CA GLY A 56 2.66 2.81 -6.35
C GLY A 56 2.09 1.93 -7.45
N VAL A 57 0.77 1.90 -7.61
CA VAL A 57 0.10 1.09 -8.65
C VAL A 57 0.43 1.56 -10.07
N ILE A 58 0.51 2.87 -10.31
CA ILE A 58 0.84 3.43 -11.64
C ILE A 58 2.29 3.12 -12.01
N ILE A 59 3.23 3.26 -11.08
CA ILE A 59 4.63 2.92 -11.35
C ILE A 59 4.76 1.41 -11.60
N ASN A 60 4.01 0.59 -10.85
CA ASN A 60 3.93 -0.85 -11.07
C ASN A 60 3.49 -1.19 -12.49
N PHE A 61 2.42 -0.55 -12.94
CA PHE A 61 1.90 -0.68 -14.30
C PHE A 61 2.95 -0.30 -15.35
N ILE A 62 3.74 0.75 -15.13
CA ILE A 62 4.77 1.21 -16.07
C ILE A 62 5.90 0.19 -16.19
N TYR A 63 6.44 -0.30 -15.07
CA TYR A 63 7.68 -1.10 -15.12
C TYR A 63 7.47 -2.55 -15.58
N VAL A 64 6.23 -3.07 -15.56
CA VAL A 64 5.92 -4.45 -15.96
C VAL A 64 6.38 -4.80 -17.39
N PHE A 65 6.53 -3.80 -18.27
CA PHE A 65 6.92 -3.94 -19.68
C PHE A 65 8.37 -3.57 -19.96
N ILE A 66 9.13 -3.22 -18.91
CA ILE A 66 10.51 -2.83 -19.05
C ILE A 66 11.37 -4.06 -18.79
N TYR A 67 12.28 -4.34 -19.72
CA TYR A 67 13.19 -5.49 -19.67
C TYR A 67 14.64 -5.03 -19.49
N HIS A 68 14.83 -3.94 -18.74
CA HIS A 68 16.12 -3.40 -18.37
C HIS A 68 16.27 -3.45 -16.84
N GLN A 69 17.12 -4.36 -16.36
CA GLN A 69 17.22 -4.72 -14.93
C GLN A 69 17.31 -3.50 -14.00
N LEU A 70 18.23 -2.56 -14.27
CA LEU A 70 18.41 -1.39 -13.42
C LEU A 70 17.15 -0.51 -13.33
N ILE A 71 16.47 -0.29 -14.46
CA ILE A 71 15.27 0.56 -14.53
C ILE A 71 14.13 -0.11 -13.77
N VAL A 72 13.95 -1.42 -13.98
CA VAL A 72 12.91 -2.20 -13.30
C VAL A 72 13.13 -2.20 -11.79
N ILE A 73 14.36 -2.38 -11.32
CA ILE A 73 14.69 -2.33 -9.89
C ILE A 73 14.36 -0.95 -9.32
N ILE A 74 14.75 0.15 -9.97
CA ILE A 74 14.46 1.51 -9.49
C ILE A 74 12.94 1.74 -9.41
N LEU A 75 12.19 1.41 -10.46
CA LEU A 75 10.74 1.61 -10.50
C LEU A 75 10.01 0.68 -9.51
N TYR A 76 10.50 -0.54 -9.31
CA TYR A 76 10.03 -1.44 -8.28
C TYR A 76 10.25 -0.84 -6.89
N SER A 77 11.44 -0.28 -6.63
CA SER A 77 11.75 0.36 -5.36
C SER A 77 10.84 1.54 -5.07
N LEU A 78 10.57 2.36 -6.08
CA LEU A 78 9.60 3.47 -5.97
C LEU A 78 8.18 2.95 -5.73
N THR A 79 7.78 1.88 -6.41
CA THR A 79 6.47 1.23 -6.20
C THR A 79 6.31 0.82 -4.74
N PHE A 80 7.28 0.06 -4.22
CA PHE A 80 7.25 -0.39 -2.83
C PHE A 80 7.28 0.79 -1.85
N TYR A 81 8.11 1.81 -2.11
CA TYR A 81 8.16 3.03 -1.32
C TYR A 81 6.79 3.71 -1.20
N PHE A 82 6.11 3.95 -2.33
CA PHE A 82 4.81 4.61 -2.33
C PHE A 82 3.71 3.77 -1.67
N LEU A 83 3.75 2.43 -1.80
CA LEU A 83 2.81 1.54 -1.11
C LEU A 83 3.04 1.54 0.42
N CYS A 84 4.30 1.55 0.88
CA CYS A 84 4.62 1.74 2.29
C CYS A 84 4.23 3.13 2.79
N LEU A 85 4.43 4.16 1.98
CA LEU A 85 4.06 5.53 2.31
C LEU A 85 2.55 5.69 2.46
N SER A 86 1.76 4.95 1.68
CA SER A 86 0.32 4.84 1.86
C SER A 86 -0.05 4.40 3.28
N LEU A 87 0.56 3.32 3.80
CA LEU A 87 0.36 2.86 5.19
C LEU A 87 0.72 3.94 6.22
N PHE A 88 1.81 4.68 5.98
CA PHE A 88 2.23 5.76 6.86
C PHE A 88 1.20 6.89 6.89
N PHE A 89 0.68 7.34 5.74
CA PHE A 89 -0.41 8.33 5.70
C PHE A 89 -1.64 7.87 6.46
N LEU A 90 -1.99 6.59 6.36
CA LEU A 90 -3.11 6.01 7.10
C LEU A 90 -2.87 6.05 8.62
N LEU A 91 -1.66 5.72 9.08
CA LEU A 91 -1.26 5.88 10.48
C LEU A 91 -1.44 7.34 10.92
N MET A 92 -0.89 8.29 10.16
CA MET A 92 -0.93 9.70 10.51
C MET A 92 -2.37 10.22 10.60
N PHE A 93 -3.24 9.79 9.68
CA PHE A 93 -4.67 10.05 9.74
C PHE A 93 -5.28 9.59 11.07
N ILE A 94 -5.03 8.34 11.49
CA ILE A 94 -5.55 7.77 12.74
C ILE A 94 -5.01 8.49 13.98
N ILE A 95 -3.70 8.80 14.02
CA ILE A 95 -3.11 9.47 15.19
C ILE A 95 -3.71 10.88 15.34
N VAL A 96 -3.81 11.64 14.25
CA VAL A 96 -4.40 12.99 14.28
C VAL A 96 -5.86 12.94 14.72
N LEU A 97 -6.62 11.97 14.21
CA LEU A 97 -8.00 11.76 14.61
C LEU A 97 -8.13 11.44 16.12
N LYS A 98 -7.18 10.70 16.69
CA LYS A 98 -7.22 10.27 18.11
C LYS A 98 -6.73 11.31 19.11
N LYS A 99 -5.61 11.97 18.84
CA LYS A 99 -4.86 12.81 19.81
C LYS A 99 -5.07 14.32 19.62
N SER A 100 -5.89 14.72 18.65
CA SER A 100 -6.09 16.11 18.20
C SER A 100 -4.81 16.73 17.60
N GLU A 101 -5.00 17.79 16.82
CA GLU A 101 -3.91 18.47 16.12
C GLU A 101 -2.88 19.12 17.05
N LYS A 102 -3.26 19.42 18.30
CA LYS A 102 -2.38 20.06 19.28
C LYS A 102 -1.20 19.18 19.70
N PHE A 103 -1.39 17.85 19.73
CA PHE A 103 -0.33 16.91 20.10
C PHE A 103 0.57 16.53 18.93
N ILE A 104 0.03 16.49 17.72
CA ILE A 104 0.78 16.13 16.51
C ILE A 104 0.90 17.37 15.64
N SER A 105 1.87 18.22 15.96
CA SER A 105 2.18 19.41 15.17
C SER A 105 2.69 19.04 13.77
N LYS A 106 2.65 19.98 12.82
CA LYS A 106 3.14 19.76 11.45
C LYS A 106 4.62 19.34 11.43
N GLY A 107 5.45 19.93 12.30
CA GLY A 107 6.86 19.59 12.42
C GLY A 107 7.08 18.13 12.83
N ILE A 108 6.32 17.62 13.80
CA ILE A 108 6.40 16.21 14.23
C ILE A 108 6.03 15.28 13.07
N GLN A 109 5.00 15.63 12.28
CA GLN A 109 4.61 14.81 11.12
C GLN A 109 5.71 14.73 10.07
N ILE A 110 6.37 15.87 9.77
CA ILE A 110 7.46 15.93 8.81
C ILE A 110 8.64 15.07 9.30
N ILE A 111 9.00 15.17 10.58
CA ILE A 111 10.07 14.35 11.15
C ILE A 111 9.73 12.85 11.05
N MET A 112 8.52 12.45 11.46
CA MET A 112 8.06 11.06 11.34
C MET A 112 8.08 10.58 9.88
N PHE A 113 7.66 11.43 8.94
CA PHE A 113 7.67 11.13 7.50
C PHE A 113 9.09 10.93 6.96
N ILE A 114 10.02 11.80 7.35
CA ILE A 114 11.44 11.72 6.94
C ILE A 114 12.06 10.43 7.49
N LEU A 115 11.88 10.15 8.79
CA LEU A 115 12.39 8.94 9.43
C LEU A 115 11.83 7.67 8.78
N PHE A 116 10.52 7.65 8.52
CA PHE A 116 9.88 6.53 7.82
C PHE A 116 10.44 6.38 6.40
N SER A 117 10.58 7.49 5.66
CA SER A 117 11.10 7.46 4.29
C SER A 117 12.54 6.97 4.21
N ILE A 118 13.40 7.43 5.12
CA ILE A 118 14.79 6.94 5.24
C ILE A 118 14.79 5.45 5.57
N GLY A 119 13.94 5.01 6.51
CA GLY A 119 13.82 3.60 6.87
C GLY A 119 13.39 2.72 5.70
N VAL A 120 12.44 3.16 4.88
CA VAL A 120 11.99 2.37 3.72
C VAL A 120 13.07 2.36 2.63
N MET A 121 13.73 3.50 2.39
CA MET A 121 14.82 3.60 1.42
C MET A 121 16.04 2.77 1.82
N SER A 122 16.34 2.67 3.12
CA SER A 122 17.48 1.89 3.61
C SER A 122 17.35 0.39 3.33
N LEU A 123 16.13 -0.14 3.20
CA LEU A 123 15.88 -1.54 2.84
C LEU A 123 16.50 -1.93 1.49
N PHE A 124 16.61 -0.99 0.55
CA PHE A 124 17.17 -1.25 -0.78
C PHE A 124 18.70 -1.30 -0.80
N PHE A 125 19.36 -0.93 0.30
CA PHE A 125 20.80 -1.09 0.47
C PHE A 125 21.17 -2.43 1.13
N LEU A 126 20.17 -3.26 1.47
CA LEU A 126 20.43 -4.63 1.93
C LEU A 126 21.00 -5.46 0.77
N THR A 127 22.13 -6.11 1.02
CA THR A 127 22.78 -7.02 0.07
C THR A 127 21.80 -8.10 -0.38
N GLU A 128 21.70 -8.31 -1.69
CA GLU A 128 20.77 -9.27 -2.31
C GLU A 128 19.29 -9.01 -1.97
N GLY A 129 18.92 -7.76 -1.67
CA GLY A 129 17.57 -7.44 -1.18
C GLY A 129 16.44 -7.89 -2.12
N VAL A 130 16.49 -7.48 -3.38
CA VAL A 130 15.47 -7.78 -4.40
C VAL A 130 16.15 -8.16 -5.71
N VAL A 131 15.75 -9.30 -6.28
CA VAL A 131 16.21 -9.76 -7.59
C VAL A 131 15.07 -9.66 -8.61
N ILE A 132 15.31 -8.94 -9.70
CA ILE A 132 14.38 -8.83 -10.84
C ILE A 132 15.18 -8.87 -12.14
N ASN A 133 15.09 -9.97 -12.87
CA ASN A 133 15.82 -10.17 -14.13
C ASN A 133 15.15 -11.31 -14.94
N GLU A 134 15.82 -11.76 -16.00
CA GLU A 134 15.33 -12.84 -16.85
C GLU A 134 15.16 -14.16 -16.08
N SER A 135 16.04 -14.51 -15.14
CA SER A 135 15.94 -15.77 -14.39
C SER A 135 14.75 -15.81 -13.43
N THR A 136 14.21 -14.66 -13.02
CA THR A 136 12.97 -14.57 -12.24
C THR A 136 11.71 -14.36 -13.10
N GLY A 137 11.84 -14.37 -14.43
CA GLY A 137 10.76 -14.05 -15.36
C GLY A 137 10.29 -12.60 -15.22
N TRP A 138 11.20 -11.68 -14.89
CA TRP A 138 10.94 -10.26 -14.65
C TRP A 138 9.92 -10.01 -13.53
N LYS A 139 9.84 -10.93 -12.56
CA LYS A 139 9.02 -10.80 -11.36
C LYS A 139 9.91 -10.63 -10.14
N PRO A 140 9.59 -9.72 -9.20
CA PRO A 140 10.39 -9.51 -8.00
C PRO A 140 10.45 -10.75 -7.12
N VAL A 141 11.66 -11.10 -6.68
CA VAL A 141 11.94 -12.12 -5.67
C VAL A 141 12.70 -11.45 -4.53
N TRP A 142 12.20 -11.60 -3.30
CA TRP A 142 12.80 -11.00 -2.12
C TRP A 142 13.73 -11.99 -1.43
N SER A 143 14.88 -11.49 -0.95
CA SER A 143 15.66 -12.25 0.01
C SER A 143 15.01 -12.26 1.39
N LEU A 144 15.49 -13.16 2.25
CA LEU A 144 15.04 -13.26 3.63
C LEU A 144 15.33 -11.96 4.41
N SER A 145 16.50 -11.35 4.19
CA SER A 145 16.92 -10.11 4.86
C SER A 145 15.97 -8.95 4.51
N PHE A 146 15.63 -8.77 3.23
CA PHE A 146 14.65 -7.77 2.80
C PHE A 146 13.24 -8.05 3.35
N THR A 147 12.84 -9.32 3.36
CA THR A 147 11.54 -9.75 3.90
C THR A 147 11.42 -9.45 5.39
N ILE A 148 12.39 -9.84 6.20
CA ILE A 148 12.40 -9.57 7.64
C ILE A 148 12.52 -8.07 7.89
N GLY A 149 13.41 -7.37 7.19
CA GLY A 149 13.61 -5.92 7.34
C GLY A 149 12.33 -5.13 7.03
N SER A 150 11.66 -5.43 5.92
CA SER A 150 10.39 -4.79 5.54
C SER A 150 9.26 -5.08 6.54
N LEU A 151 9.16 -6.32 7.03
CA LEU A 151 8.20 -6.69 8.07
C LEU A 151 8.47 -5.92 9.36
N ILE A 152 9.70 -5.94 9.89
CA ILE A 152 10.05 -5.23 11.13
C ILE A 152 9.74 -3.74 11.00
N LEU A 153 10.26 -3.12 9.94
CA LEU A 153 10.08 -1.69 9.70
C LEU A 153 8.59 -1.33 9.64
N CYS A 154 7.83 -1.95 8.75
CA CYS A 154 6.41 -1.59 8.56
C CYS A 154 5.56 -1.95 9.78
N ASN A 155 5.86 -3.04 10.49
CA ASN A 155 5.13 -3.42 11.70
C ASN A 155 5.29 -2.40 12.82
N ILE A 156 6.54 -2.08 13.15
CA ILE A 156 6.86 -1.19 14.27
C ILE A 156 6.40 0.24 13.97
N THR A 157 6.64 0.72 12.75
CA THR A 157 6.43 2.14 12.42
C THR A 157 5.02 2.47 11.97
N ALA A 158 4.32 1.55 11.30
CA ALA A 158 3.03 1.83 10.68
C ALA A 158 1.92 0.88 11.14
N ILE A 159 2.05 -0.43 10.92
CA ILE A 159 0.95 -1.40 11.00
C ILE A 159 0.45 -1.59 12.43
N ILE A 160 1.32 -1.93 13.38
CA ILE A 160 0.93 -2.18 14.78
C ILE A 160 0.34 -0.91 15.41
N PRO A 161 0.98 0.28 15.30
CA PRO A 161 0.40 1.52 15.79
C PRO A 161 -0.98 1.83 15.16
N THR A 162 -1.13 1.60 13.85
CA THR A 162 -2.38 1.83 13.10
C THR A 162 -3.51 0.98 13.67
N ILE A 163 -3.28 -0.33 13.87
CA ILE A 163 -4.27 -1.23 14.46
C ILE A 163 -4.59 -0.80 15.90
N TYR A 164 -3.56 -0.58 16.72
CA TYR A 164 -3.73 -0.24 18.14
C TYR A 164 -4.60 1.00 18.32
N TYR A 165 -4.25 2.11 17.63
CA TYR A 165 -5.01 3.34 17.75
C TYR A 165 -6.40 3.24 17.11
N SER A 166 -6.55 2.49 16.01
CA SER A 166 -7.87 2.28 15.40
C SER A 166 -8.83 1.52 16.32
N LEU A 167 -8.35 0.49 17.01
CA LEU A 167 -9.15 -0.23 18.00
C LEU A 167 -9.48 0.64 19.22
N LYS A 168 -8.54 1.49 19.64
CA LYS A 168 -8.80 2.45 20.73
C LYS A 168 -9.88 3.47 20.36
N ILE A 169 -9.87 3.99 19.12
CA ILE A 169 -10.93 4.87 18.61
C ILE A 169 -12.29 4.14 18.61
N TYR A 170 -12.33 2.91 18.08
CA TYR A 170 -13.55 2.11 18.04
C TYR A 170 -14.22 1.95 19.41
N ARG A 171 -13.42 1.69 20.45
CA ARG A 171 -13.91 1.52 21.83
C ARG A 171 -14.42 2.81 22.47
N GLN A 172 -14.06 3.98 21.93
CA GLN A 172 -14.47 5.28 22.46
C GLN A 172 -15.75 5.83 21.85
N PHE A 173 -16.25 5.25 20.75
CA PHE A 173 -17.51 5.69 20.17
C PHE A 173 -18.71 5.21 20.99
N SER A 174 -19.43 6.17 21.57
CA SER A 174 -20.73 5.93 22.19
C SER A 174 -21.86 5.83 21.14
N ASP A 175 -21.77 6.61 20.06
CA ASP A 175 -22.77 6.60 18.98
C ASP A 175 -22.68 5.30 18.15
N PRO A 176 -23.76 4.49 18.11
CA PRO A 176 -23.81 3.27 17.30
C PRO A 176 -23.53 3.49 15.81
N ASN A 177 -23.92 4.65 15.25
CA ASN A 177 -23.71 4.97 13.84
C ASN A 177 -22.22 5.18 13.53
N LEU A 178 -21.52 5.94 14.36
CA LEU A 178 -20.06 6.12 14.22
C LEU A 178 -19.32 4.80 14.40
N LYS A 179 -19.75 3.99 15.38
CA LYS A 179 -19.16 2.67 15.63
C LYS A 179 -19.32 1.72 14.44
N ARG A 180 -20.50 1.70 13.80
CA ARG A 180 -20.75 0.91 12.58
C ARG A 180 -19.87 1.37 11.41
N LYS A 181 -19.76 2.69 11.17
CA LYS A 181 -18.88 3.25 10.13
C LYS A 181 -17.42 2.88 10.37
N TRP A 182 -16.96 3.00 11.61
CA TRP A 182 -15.61 2.62 11.99
C TRP A 182 -15.34 1.12 11.85
N LYS A 183 -16.35 0.26 12.02
CA LYS A 183 -16.23 -1.17 11.73
C LYS A 183 -15.92 -1.43 10.25
N TYR A 184 -16.56 -0.70 9.32
CA TYR A 184 -16.20 -0.78 7.90
C TYR A 184 -14.77 -0.34 7.64
N PHE A 185 -14.32 0.75 8.28
CA PHE A 185 -12.92 1.17 8.21
C PHE A 185 -11.96 0.10 8.71
N LEU A 186 -12.25 -0.54 9.85
CA LEU A 186 -11.44 -1.63 10.39
C LEU A 186 -11.40 -2.85 9.47
N ILE A 187 -12.51 -3.22 8.84
CA ILE A 187 -12.53 -4.30 7.84
C ILE A 187 -11.62 -3.96 6.65
N GLY A 188 -11.72 -2.73 6.14
CA GLY A 188 -10.86 -2.26 5.06
C GLY A 188 -9.39 -2.22 5.45
N LEU A 189 -9.07 -1.73 6.66
CA LEU A 189 -7.72 -1.73 7.22
C LEU A 189 -7.16 -3.15 7.32
N LEU A 190 -7.87 -4.07 7.97
CA LEU A 190 -7.41 -5.45 8.14
C LEU A 190 -7.25 -6.18 6.81
N GLY A 191 -8.15 -5.93 5.85
CA GLY A 191 -8.03 -6.45 4.49
C GLY A 191 -6.81 -5.89 3.75
N TYR A 192 -6.52 -4.59 3.89
CA TYR A 192 -5.31 -3.98 3.32
C TYR A 192 -4.03 -4.57 3.92
N LEU A 193 -4.03 -4.85 5.23
CA LEU A 193 -2.91 -5.50 5.91
C LEU A 193 -2.75 -6.96 5.51
N PHE A 194 -3.84 -7.70 5.37
CA PHE A 194 -3.83 -9.05 4.82
C PHE A 194 -3.15 -9.08 3.45
N LEU A 195 -3.47 -8.10 2.59
CA LEU A 195 -2.84 -7.97 1.29
C LEU A 195 -1.35 -7.62 1.38
N TYR A 196 -0.95 -6.75 2.31
CA TYR A 196 0.47 -6.48 2.55
C TYR A 196 1.24 -7.75 2.93
N TYR A 197 0.80 -8.47 3.95
CA TYR A 197 1.50 -9.67 4.42
C TYR A 197 1.54 -10.77 3.38
N GLY A 198 0.41 -11.06 2.73
CA GLY A 198 0.41 -12.11 1.72
C GLY A 198 1.20 -11.73 0.47
N ASN A 199 1.30 -10.45 0.11
CA ASN A 199 2.20 -10.01 -0.95
C ASN A 199 3.66 -10.21 -0.56
N THR A 200 4.04 -9.88 0.69
CA THR A 200 5.38 -10.16 1.22
C THR A 200 5.70 -11.66 1.17
N ILE A 201 4.79 -12.53 1.61
CA ILE A 201 4.95 -13.99 1.54
C ILE A 201 5.08 -14.46 0.09
N ASN A 202 4.25 -13.94 -0.80
CA ASN A 202 4.27 -14.26 -2.23
C ASN A 202 5.61 -13.88 -2.90
N LEU A 203 6.19 -12.74 -2.52
CA LEU A 203 7.46 -12.23 -3.06
C LEU A 203 8.67 -13.00 -2.51
N TYR A 204 8.61 -13.43 -1.25
CA TYR A 204 9.65 -14.25 -0.63
C TYR A 204 9.63 -15.69 -1.15
N LEU A 205 8.47 -16.36 -1.12
CA LEU A 205 8.38 -17.76 -1.54
C LEU A 205 8.55 -17.91 -3.05
N ALA A 206 8.08 -16.93 -3.83
CA ALA A 206 8.19 -16.87 -5.30
C ALA A 206 7.69 -18.11 -6.07
N VAL A 207 6.94 -19.01 -5.41
CA VAL A 207 6.41 -20.24 -6.01
C VAL A 207 5.29 -19.90 -7.01
N PRO A 208 5.30 -20.44 -8.25
CA PRO A 208 4.31 -20.12 -9.28
C PRO A 208 2.85 -20.32 -8.84
N MET A 209 2.55 -21.41 -8.11
CA MET A 209 1.22 -21.69 -7.59
C MET A 209 0.73 -20.60 -6.61
N ILE A 210 1.60 -20.18 -5.69
CA ILE A 210 1.30 -19.13 -4.71
C ILE A 210 1.06 -17.80 -5.43
N ARG A 211 1.88 -17.47 -6.44
CA ARG A 211 1.73 -16.28 -7.27
C ARG A 211 0.40 -16.23 -8.00
N ASN A 212 -0.05 -17.35 -8.54
CA ASN A 212 -1.34 -17.43 -9.23
C ASN A 212 -2.51 -17.23 -8.25
N ILE A 213 -2.51 -17.93 -7.12
CA ILE A 213 -3.53 -17.77 -6.07
C ILE A 213 -3.55 -16.32 -5.58
N TRP A 214 -2.37 -15.74 -5.33
CA TRP A 214 -2.24 -14.37 -4.85
C TRP A 214 -2.71 -13.35 -5.88
N GLY A 215 -2.52 -13.60 -7.17
CA GLY A 215 -3.07 -12.79 -8.26
C GLY A 215 -4.59 -12.62 -8.13
N TYR A 216 -5.32 -13.72 -7.89
CA TYR A 216 -6.76 -13.67 -7.67
C TYR A 216 -7.14 -13.04 -6.33
N LEU A 217 -6.45 -13.38 -5.23
CA LEU A 217 -6.73 -12.78 -3.92
C LEU A 217 -6.47 -11.26 -3.90
N SER A 218 -5.52 -10.78 -4.70
CA SER A 218 -5.24 -9.35 -4.84
C SER A 218 -6.42 -8.57 -5.43
N MET A 219 -7.39 -9.25 -6.08
CA MET A 219 -8.68 -8.68 -6.52
C MET A 219 -9.52 -8.11 -5.37
N LEU A 220 -9.31 -8.63 -4.15
CA LEU A 220 -9.99 -8.15 -2.94
C LEU A 220 -9.48 -6.79 -2.46
N SER A 221 -8.43 -6.22 -3.06
CA SER A 221 -7.93 -4.89 -2.67
C SER A 221 -8.97 -3.79 -2.85
N LEU A 222 -9.79 -3.88 -3.91
CA LEU A 222 -10.80 -2.89 -4.22
C LEU A 222 -11.91 -2.80 -3.15
N PRO A 223 -12.58 -3.89 -2.73
CA PRO A 223 -13.57 -3.81 -1.67
C PRO A 223 -12.96 -3.35 -0.33
N PHE A 224 -11.71 -3.71 -0.02
CA PHE A 224 -11.03 -3.20 1.18
C PHE A 224 -10.75 -1.71 1.09
N LEU A 225 -10.28 -1.23 -0.05
CA LEU A 225 -10.06 0.18 -0.33
C LEU A 225 -11.35 1.00 -0.20
N LEU A 226 -12.44 0.52 -0.80
CA LEU A 226 -13.76 1.12 -0.68
C LEU A 226 -14.27 1.11 0.76
N SER A 227 -14.00 0.05 1.52
CA SER A 227 -14.40 -0.04 2.94
C SER A 227 -13.70 1.01 3.81
N ILE A 228 -12.43 1.32 3.54
CA ILE A 228 -11.70 2.43 4.16
C ILE A 228 -12.40 3.76 3.83
N TYR A 229 -12.72 4.01 2.55
CA TYR A 229 -13.38 5.24 2.12
C TYR A 229 -14.78 5.41 2.72
N TYR A 230 -15.62 4.39 2.65
CA TYR A 230 -16.99 4.48 3.18
C TYR A 230 -17.03 4.51 4.70
N GLY A 231 -16.03 3.93 5.37
CA GLY A 231 -15.91 3.97 6.83
C GLY A 231 -15.62 5.36 7.41
N VAL A 232 -14.89 6.21 6.67
CA VAL A 232 -14.48 7.54 7.20
C VAL A 232 -14.63 8.67 6.16
N GLY A 233 -14.23 8.45 4.91
CA GLY A 233 -14.25 9.45 3.84
C GLY A 233 -15.64 9.97 3.43
N ARG A 234 -16.71 9.18 3.61
CA ARG A 234 -18.09 9.63 3.26
C ARG A 234 -18.75 10.50 4.34
N SER A 235 -18.24 10.54 5.57
CA SER A 235 -18.99 11.05 6.73
C SER A 235 -18.39 12.20 7.54
N PHE A 236 -17.13 12.58 7.35
CA PHE A 236 -16.54 13.79 7.97
C PHE A 236 -16.50 14.99 7.03
#